data_AF-A0A938L9M2-F1
#
_entry.id   AF-A0A938L9M2-F1
#
_cell.length_a   1.000
_cell.length_b   1.000
_cell.length_c   1.000
_cell.angle_alpha   90.00
_cell.angle_beta   90.00
_cell.angle_gamma   90.00
#
_symmetry.space_group_name_H-M   'P 1'
#
loop_
_entity.id
_entity.type
_entity.pdbx_description
1 polymer ?
#
loop_
_entity_poly.entity_id
_entity_poly.type
_entity_poly.pdbx_seq_one_letter_code
_entity_poly.pdbx_strand_id
1 'polypeptide(L)' 'MGISEETYHRWQNQYGRMKVAEAERLKQLEQENSLLKKLMAKQAFDIQILKEVRSGNW' A
#
# COMPACT_ATOMS: atom_id res chain seq x y z
N MET A 1 -3.69 -6.07 -41.70
CA MET A 1 -2.91 -6.73 -40.63
C MET A 1 -3.87 -7.10 -39.52
N GLY A 2 -4.40 -8.32 -39.54
CA GLY A 2 -5.39 -8.79 -38.57
C GLY A 2 -4.71 -9.78 -37.63
N ILE A 3 -4.62 -9.42 -36.35
CA ILE A 3 -4.25 -10.36 -35.30
C ILE A 3 -5.40 -11.36 -35.17
N SER A 4 -5.10 -12.66 -35.04
CA SER A 4 -6.15 -13.68 -34.87
C SER A 4 -6.87 -13.49 -33.54
N GLU A 5 -8.14 -13.85 -33.49
CA GLU A 5 -9.00 -13.71 -32.31
C GLU A 5 -8.45 -14.53 -31.13
N GLU A 6 -7.86 -15.70 -31.39
CA GLU A 6 -7.17 -16.50 -30.38
C GLU A 6 -5.95 -15.79 -29.80
N THR A 7 -5.20 -15.07 -30.64
CA THR A 7 -4.02 -14.33 -30.21
C THR A 7 -4.42 -13.14 -29.33
N TYR A 8 -5.52 -12.46 -29.68
CA TYR A 8 -6.10 -11.39 -28.87
C TYR A 8 -6.58 -11.88 -27.50
N HIS A 9 -7.33 -12.98 -27.46
CA HIS A 9 -7.79 -13.58 -26.20
C HIS A 9 -6.63 -14.08 -25.31
N ARG A 10 -5.55 -14.59 -25.91
CA ARG A 10 -4.36 -14.99 -25.16
C ARG A 10 -3.71 -13.80 -24.47
N TRP A 11 -3.56 -12.67 -25.17
CA TRP A 11 -3.02 -11.44 -24.59
C TRP A 11 -3.93 -10.84 -23.53
N GLN A 12 -5.25 -10.86 -23.74
CA GLN A 12 -6.21 -10.39 -22.75
C GLN A 12 -6.14 -11.21 -21.46
N ASN A 13 -6.02 -12.54 -21.55
CA ASN A 13 -5.88 -13.39 -20.38
C ASN A 13 -4.53 -13.21 -19.69
N GLN A 14 -3.44 -13.12 -20.45
CA GLN A 14 -2.09 -13.04 -19.90
C GLN A 14 -1.80 -11.67 -19.28
N TYR A 15 -2.10 -10.58 -20.00
CA TYR A 15 -1.75 -9.23 -19.56
C TYR A 15 -2.91 -8.52 -18.86
N GLY A 16 -4.17 -8.86 -19.16
CA GLY A 16 -5.33 -8.28 -18.48
C GLY A 16 -5.42 -8.72 -17.03
N ARG A 17 -5.27 -10.03 -16.76
CA ARG A 17 -5.31 -10.56 -15.38
C ARG A 17 -4.09 -10.14 -14.56
N MET A 18 -2.92 -10.07 -15.18
CA MET A 18 -1.69 -9.60 -14.52
C MET A 18 -1.81 -8.16 -14.03
N LYS A 19 -2.37 -7.26 -14.86
CA LYS A 19 -2.60 -5.86 -14.48
C LYS A 19 -3.57 -5.73 -13.30
N VAL A 20 -4.60 -6.58 -13.24
CA VAL A 20 -5.56 -6.59 -12.12
C VAL A 20 -4.88 -7.03 -10.83
N ALA A 21 -4.12 -8.13 -10.86
CA ALA A 21 -3.40 -8.63 -9.69
C ALA A 21 -2.36 -7.62 -9.14
N GLU A 22 -1.66 -6.92 -10.04
CA GLU A 22 -0.70 -5.89 -9.65
C GLU A 22 -1.39 -4.67 -9.02
N ALA A 23 -2.53 -4.24 -9.57
CA ALA A 23 -3.33 -3.16 -8.99
C ALA A 23 -3.91 -3.53 -7.61
N GLU A 24 -4.35 -4.77 -7.41
CA GLU A 24 -4.81 -5.26 -6.10
C GLU A 24 -3.68 -5.25 -5.07
N ARG A 25 -2.49 -5.73 -5.44
CA ARG A 25 -1.31 -5.71 -4.57
C ARG A 25 -0.91 -4.29 -4.21
N LEU A 26 -0.94 -3.35 -5.17
CA LEU A 26 -0.62 -1.95 -4.91
C LEU A 26 -1.60 -1.34 -3.90
N LYS A 27 -2.91 -1.59 -4.06
CA LYS A 27 -3.94 -1.12 -3.13
C LYS A 27 -3.75 -1.67 -1.72
N GLN A 28 -3.38 -2.94 -1.59
CA GLN A 28 -3.08 -3.55 -0.29
C GLN A 28 -1.86 -2.89 0.37
N LEU A 29 -0.78 -2.68 -0.38
CA LEU A 29 0.42 -2.01 0.12
C LEU A 29 0.14 -0.56 0.55
N GLU A 30 -0.68 0.17 -0.20
CA GLU A 30 -1.10 1.53 0.16
C GLU A 30 -1.89 1.56 1.48
N GLN A 31 -2.80 0.59 1.68
CA GLN A 31 -3.55 0.45 2.93
C GLN A 31 -2.63 0.12 4.11
N GLU A 32 -1.74 -0.85 3.96
CA GLU A 32 -0.76 -1.20 5.00
C GLU A 32 0.14 -0.02 5.34
N ASN A 33 0.63 0.71 4.33
CA ASN A 33 1.46 1.88 4.53
C ASN A 33 0.72 2.99 5.29
N SER A 34 -0.56 3.21 4.98
CA SER A 34 -1.41 4.18 5.69
C SER A 34 -1.59 3.80 7.16
N LEU A 35 -1.84 2.53 7.45
CA LEU A 35 -1.95 2.02 8.82
C LEU A 35 -0.64 2.16 9.58
N LEU A 36 0.47 1.77 8.96
CA LEU A 36 1.82 1.89 9.55
C LEU A 36 2.14 3.35 9.89
N LYS A 37 1.86 4.30 8.99
CA LYS A 37 2.07 5.73 9.25
C LYS A 37 1.27 6.23 10.45
N LYS A 38 0.00 5.82 10.59
CA LYS A 38 -0.83 6.18 11.75
C LYS A 38 -0.26 5.62 13.05
N LEU A 39 0.17 4.37 13.05
CA LEU A 39 0.79 3.74 14.23
C LEU A 39 2.09 4.42 14.61
N MET A 40 2.94 4.73 13.63
CA MET A 40 4.20 5.47 13.87
C MET A 40 3.93 6.86 14.45
N ALA A 41 2.94 7.59 13.93
CA ALA A 41 2.59 8.90 14.45
C ALA A 41 2.13 8.82 15.92
N LYS A 42 1.31 7.82 16.26
CA LYS A 42 0.88 7.57 17.64
C LYS A 42 2.07 7.25 18.54
N GLN A 43 2.94 6.32 18.14
CA GLN A 43 4.13 5.97 18.92
C GLN A 43 5.07 7.17 19.12
N ALA A 44 5.28 7.97 18.07
CA ALA A 44 6.10 9.17 18.15
C ALA A 44 5.52 10.18 19.14
N PHE A 45 4.19 10.33 19.16
CA PHE A 45 3.50 11.18 20.13
C PHE A 45 3.63 10.65 21.56
N ASP A 46 3.40 9.35 21.78
CA ASP A 46 3.56 8.73 23.11
C ASP A 46 5.01 8.91 23.63
N ILE A 47 6.01 8.76 22.76
CA ILE A 47 7.42 9.02 23.09
C ILE A 47 7.65 10.49 23.48
N GLN A 48 7.02 11.44 22.79
CA GLN A 48 7.14 12.87 23.12
C GLN A 48 6.55 13.17 24.49
N ILE A 49 5.33 12.69 24.78
CA ILE A 49 4.72 12.85 26.10
C ILE A 49 5.61 12.27 27.19
N LEU A 50 6.10 11.04 27.00
CA LEU A 50 6.95 10.37 27.99
C LEU A 50 8.24 11.16 28.25
N LYS A 51 8.82 11.78 27.22
CA LYS A 51 9.99 12.66 27.37
C LYS A 51 9.63 13.94 28.13
N GLU A 52 8.50 14.56 27.84
CA GLU A 52 8.03 15.79 28.50
C GLU A 52 7.76 15.57 29.99
N VAL A 53 7.02 14.51 30.32
CA VAL A 53 6.78 14.06 31.70
C VAL A 53 8.10 13.80 32.43
N ARG A 54 9.06 13.15 31.76
CA ARG A 54 10.38 12.88 32.35
C ARG A 54 11.22 14.15 32.53
N SER A 55 11.08 15.14 31.64
CA SER A 55 11.78 16.42 31.78
C SER A 55 11.23 17.32 32.88
N GLY A 56 10.09 16.96 33.49
CA GLY A 56 9.53 17.70 34.62
C GLY A 56 9.04 19.11 34.26
N ASN A 57 8.79 19.38 32.98
CA ASN A 57 8.18 20.63 32.53
C ASN A 57 6.67 20.59 32.81
N TRP A 58 6.29 20.79 34.06
CA TRP A 58 4.92 21.09 34.51
C TRP A 58 4.98 22.11 35.65
#